data_AF-A0A958BJI0-F1
#
_entry.id   AF-A0A958BJI0-F1
#
_cell.length_a   1.000
_cell.length_b   1.000
_cell.length_c   1.000
_cell.angle_alpha   90.00
_cell.angle_beta   90.00
_cell.angle_gamma   90.00
#
_symmetry.space_group_name_H-M   'P 1'
#
loop_
_entity.id
_entity.type
_entity.pdbx_description
1 polymer ?
#
loop_
_entity_poly.entity_id
_entity_poly.type
_entity_poly.pdbx_seq_one_letter_code
_entity_poly.pdbx_strand_id
1 'polypeptide(L)'
;MSESAKTTPWLIVHVAIIAGFVAEIAHTLYQIFYAIAPGEVSGLLGEVANNIDADLLVARRLYAVEFVLAFAGLALYLAVTEIAPRLQRARSNP
;
A
#
# COMPACT_ATOMS: atom_id res chain seq x y z
N MET A 1 -5.56 -38.39 6.40
CA MET A 1 -6.12 -37.11 5.92
C MET A 1 -5.97 -36.04 7.00
N SER A 2 -4.82 -35.36 7.14
CA SER A 2 -4.72 -34.18 8.03
C SER A 2 -3.52 -33.24 7.80
N GLU A 3 -2.76 -33.37 6.70
CA GLU A 3 -1.58 -32.51 6.48
C GLU A 3 -1.86 -31.31 5.56
N SER A 4 -2.83 -31.42 4.64
CA SER A 4 -3.21 -30.36 3.69
C SER A 4 -4.00 -29.19 4.32
N ALA A 5 -4.49 -29.32 5.55
CA ALA A 5 -5.37 -28.32 6.16
C ALA A 5 -4.62 -27.15 6.81
N LYS A 6 -3.30 -27.27 7.02
CA LYS A 6 -2.50 -26.24 7.73
C LYS A 6 -2.00 -25.11 6.82
N THR A 7 -1.86 -25.37 5.51
CA THR A 7 -1.37 -24.39 4.52
C THR A 7 -2.47 -23.42 4.06
N THR A 8 -3.72 -23.89 3.98
CA THR A 8 -4.88 -23.10 3.52
C THR A 8 -5.19 -21.88 4.40
N PRO A 9 -5.30 -21.98 5.73
CA PRO A 9 -5.61 -20.82 6.56
C PRO A 9 -4.50 -19.75 6.52
N TRP A 10 -3.24 -20.16 6.45
CA TRP A 10 -2.14 -19.22 6.30
C TRP A 10 -2.16 -18.50 4.96
N LEU A 11 -2.44 -19.22 3.86
CA LEU A 11 -2.58 -18.60 2.54
C LEU A 11 -3.69 -17.55 2.53
N ILE A 12 -4.83 -17.84 3.17
CA ILE A 12 -5.94 -16.88 3.29
C ILE A 12 -5.50 -15.63 4.04
N VAL A 13 -4.84 -15.78 5.19
CA VAL A 13 -4.33 -14.65 5.99
C VAL A 13 -3.31 -13.84 5.20
N HIS A 14 -2.39 -14.52 4.51
CA HIS A 14 -1.35 -13.87 3.71
C HIS A 14 -1.95 -13.03 2.56
N VAL A 15 -2.90 -13.61 1.82
CA VAL A 15 -3.62 -12.91 0.75
C VAL A 15 -4.46 -11.76 1.32
N ALA A 16 -5.12 -11.94 2.47
CA ALA A 16 -5.91 -10.89 3.11
C ALA A 16 -5.04 -9.69 3.53
N ILE A 17 -3.85 -9.93 4.07
CA ILE A 17 -2.91 -8.86 4.45
C ILE A 17 -2.45 -8.09 3.20
N ILE A 18 -2.03 -8.79 2.15
CA ILE A 18 -1.60 -8.15 0.90
C ILE A 18 -2.76 -7.36 0.27
N ALA A 19 -3.94 -7.95 0.18
CA ALA A 19 -5.13 -7.31 -0.36
C ALA A 19 -5.51 -6.06 0.44
N GLY A 20 -5.41 -6.12 1.77
CA GLY A 20 -5.63 -4.97 2.64
C GLY A 20 -4.68 -3.81 2.34
N PHE A 21 -3.37 -4.09 2.26
CA PHE A 21 -2.40 -3.06 1.88
C PHE A 21 -2.63 -2.50 0.47
N VAL A 22 -2.94 -3.35 -0.50
CA VAL A 22 -3.21 -2.91 -1.89
C VAL A 22 -4.47 -2.04 -1.93
N ALA A 23 -5.53 -2.42 -1.21
CA ALA A 23 -6.74 -1.62 -1.11
C ALA A 23 -6.48 -0.26 -0.46
N GLU A 24 -5.67 -0.21 0.61
CA GLU A 24 -5.28 1.02 1.29
C GLU A 24 -4.45 1.94 0.37
N ILE A 25 -3.49 1.36 -0.36
CA ILE A 25 -2.70 2.09 -1.37
C ILE A 25 -3.61 2.65 -2.47
N ALA A 26 -4.54 1.84 -2.99
CA ALA A 26 -5.47 2.31 -4.01
C ALA A 26 -6.40 3.41 -3.48
N HIS A 27 -6.86 3.29 -2.23
CA HIS A 27 -7.70 4.28 -1.57
C HIS A 27 -6.97 5.62 -1.40
N THR A 28 -5.78 5.59 -0.80
CA THR A 28 -4.97 6.79 -0.55
C THR A 28 -4.57 7.47 -1.87
N LEU A 29 -4.22 6.72 -2.91
CA LEU A 29 -3.98 7.27 -4.26
C LEU A 29 -5.25 7.92 -4.83
N TYR A 30 -6.40 7.28 -4.71
CA TYR A 30 -7.67 7.86 -5.14
C TYR A 30 -7.98 9.17 -4.40
N GLN A 31 -7.77 9.19 -3.08
CA GLN A 31 -7.97 10.38 -2.25
C GLN A 31 -7.07 11.53 -2.71
N ILE A 32 -5.77 11.25 -2.89
CA ILE A 32 -4.78 12.23 -3.31
C ILE A 32 -5.10 12.77 -4.70
N PHE A 33 -5.42 11.93 -5.69
CA PHE A 33 -5.51 12.38 -7.08
C PHE A 33 -6.90 12.82 -7.52
N TYR A 34 -7.96 12.29 -6.91
CA TYR A 34 -9.32 12.44 -7.42
C TYR A 34 -10.31 12.98 -6.39
N ALA A 35 -10.30 12.48 -5.15
CA ALA A 35 -11.31 12.91 -4.18
C ALA A 35 -11.00 14.29 -3.56
N ILE A 36 -9.71 14.58 -3.30
CA ILE A 36 -9.25 15.85 -2.70
C ILE A 36 -8.62 16.70 -3.80
N ALA A 37 -9.50 17.18 -4.69
CA ALA A 37 -9.16 18.04 -5.82
C ALA A 37 -9.66 19.48 -5.56
N PRO A 38 -8.84 20.52 -5.82
CA PRO A 38 -9.31 21.90 -5.83
C PRO A 38 -10.16 22.15 -7.08
N GLY A 39 -11.48 22.23 -6.92
CA GLY A 39 -12.40 22.48 -8.02
C GLY A 39 -12.40 21.35 -9.06
N GLU A 40 -12.37 21.70 -10.36
CA GLU A 40 -12.40 20.71 -11.46
C GLU A 40 -11.04 20.07 -11.77
N VAL A 41 -9.96 20.48 -11.08
CA VAL A 41 -8.60 20.01 -11.38
C VAL A 41 -8.27 18.75 -10.59
N SER A 42 -8.47 17.58 -11.21
CA SER A 42 -7.96 16.30 -10.72
C SER A 42 -6.50 16.08 -11.18
N GLY A 43 -5.69 15.40 -10.36
CA GLY A 43 -4.29 15.06 -10.69
C GLY A 43 -3.22 15.77 -9.85
N LEU A 44 -2.00 15.88 -10.39
CA LEU A 44 -0.83 16.50 -9.74
C LEU A 44 -1.05 18.01 -9.60
N LEU A 45 -0.98 18.52 -8.37
CA LEU A 45 -1.31 19.92 -8.08
C LEU A 45 -0.30 20.95 -8.59
N GLY A 46 0.90 20.53 -9.00
CA GLY A 46 1.91 21.38 -9.65
C GLY A 46 1.96 22.81 -9.12
N GLU A 47 1.78 23.78 -10.03
CA GLU A 47 1.75 25.22 -9.73
C GLU A 47 0.45 25.69 -9.05
N VAL A 48 -0.63 24.90 -9.14
CA VAL A 48 -1.94 25.20 -8.52
C VAL A 48 -1.88 25.04 -7.00
N ALA A 49 -0.91 24.28 -6.48
CA ALA A 49 -0.72 23.99 -5.05
C ALA A 49 -0.68 25.24 -4.15
N ASN A 50 -0.16 26.37 -4.65
CA ASN A 50 -0.05 27.61 -3.87
C ASN A 50 -1.37 28.37 -3.71
N ASN A 51 -2.40 28.00 -4.47
CA ASN A 51 -3.70 28.67 -4.51
C ASN A 51 -4.84 27.81 -3.94
N ILE A 52 -4.50 26.70 -3.28
CA ILE A 52 -5.47 25.77 -2.69
C ILE A 52 -5.74 26.17 -1.24
N ASP A 53 -6.96 25.90 -0.78
CA ASP A 53 -7.30 25.95 0.64
C ASP A 53 -6.30 25.12 1.48
N ALA A 54 -5.83 25.72 2.57
CA ALA A 54 -4.87 25.08 3.47
C ALA A 54 -5.40 23.77 4.06
N ASP A 55 -6.70 23.70 4.36
CA ASP A 55 -7.31 22.51 4.96
C ASP A 55 -7.33 21.33 3.96
N LEU A 56 -7.62 21.61 2.68
CA LEU A 56 -7.55 20.62 1.61
C LEU A 56 -6.11 20.12 1.42
N LEU A 57 -5.13 21.02 1.47
CA LEU A 57 -3.72 20.66 1.33
C LEU A 57 -3.23 19.79 2.49
N VAL A 58 -3.65 20.09 3.72
CA VAL A 58 -3.34 19.29 4.92
C VAL A 58 -3.96 17.90 4.81
N ALA A 59 -5.25 17.80 4.45
CA ALA A 59 -5.92 16.52 4.24
C ALA A 59 -5.18 15.66 3.20
N ARG A 60 -4.80 16.27 2.07
CA ARG A 60 -4.09 15.57 0.99
C ARG A 60 -2.69 15.09 1.42
N ARG A 61 -2.01 15.85 2.29
CA ARG A 61 -0.72 15.42 2.89
C ARG A 61 -0.89 14.27 3.86
N LEU A 62 -1.99 14.23 4.61
CA LEU A 62 -2.26 13.12 5.52
C LEU A 62 -2.43 11.80 4.75
N TYR A 63 -3.21 11.81 3.67
CA TYR A 63 -3.35 10.64 2.79
C TYR A 63 -2.04 10.25 2.10
N ALA A 64 -1.16 11.21 1.79
CA ALA A 64 0.17 10.91 1.27
C ALA A 64 1.05 10.17 2.30
N VAL A 65 0.93 10.53 3.58
CA VAL A 65 1.61 9.80 4.67
C VAL A 65 1.01 8.40 4.83
N GLU A 66 -0.31 8.26 4.79
CA GLU A 66 -0.98 6.95 4.82
C GLU A 66 -0.53 6.05 3.66
N PHE A 67 -0.43 6.61 2.44
CA PHE A 67 0.13 5.89 1.29
C PHE A 67 1.56 5.39 1.57
N VAL A 68 2.45 6.25 2.08
CA VAL A 68 3.84 5.87 2.38
C VAL A 68 3.88 4.78 3.45
N LEU A 69 3.05 4.88 4.49
CA LEU A 69 2.97 3.87 5.55
C LEU A 69 2.45 2.53 5.01
N ALA A 70 1.39 2.54 4.21
CA ALA A 70 0.83 1.34 3.59
C ALA A 70 1.83 0.69 2.62
N PHE A 71 2.50 1.49 1.79
CA PHE A 71 3.50 1.01 0.84
C PHE A 71 4.73 0.44 1.56
N ALA A 72 5.27 1.14 2.56
CA ALA A 72 6.39 0.66 3.37
C ALA A 72 6.00 -0.62 4.13
N GLY A 73 4.80 -0.68 4.70
CA GLY A 73 4.26 -1.86 5.36
C GLY A 73 4.19 -3.07 4.44
N LEU A 74 3.65 -2.91 3.23
CA LEU A 74 3.61 -3.96 2.21
C LEU A 74 5.01 -4.39 1.79
N ALA A 75 5.92 -3.45 1.55
CA ALA A 75 7.30 -3.74 1.16
C ALA A 75 8.03 -4.56 2.24
N LEU A 76 7.92 -4.17 3.52
CA LEU A 76 8.48 -4.92 4.64
C LEU A 76 7.84 -6.30 4.79
N TYR A 77 6.51 -6.38 4.67
CA TYR A 77 5.79 -7.64 4.73
C TYR A 77 6.28 -8.63 3.68
N LEU A 78 6.36 -8.21 2.42
CA LEU A 78 6.86 -9.04 1.32
C LEU A 78 8.35 -9.38 1.48
N ALA A 79 9.16 -8.43 1.97
CA ALA A 79 10.56 -8.67 2.23
C ALA A 79 10.78 -9.83 3.21
N VAL A 80 10.01 -9.86 4.31
CA VAL A 80 10.12 -10.89 5.35
C VAL A 80 9.45 -12.20 4.96
N THR A 81 8.26 -12.14 4.34
CA THR A 81 7.44 -13.33 4.09
C THR A 81 7.77 -14.04 2.78
N GLU A 82 8.18 -13.30 1.75
CA GLU A 82 8.39 -13.83 0.41
C GLU A 82 9.86 -13.76 -0.01
N ILE A 83 10.49 -12.58 0.06
CA ILE A 83 11.82 -12.38 -0.52
C ILE A 83 12.90 -13.09 0.30
N ALA A 84 12.96 -12.86 1.62
CA ALA A 84 13.99 -13.44 2.48
C ALA A 84 13.97 -14.99 2.46
N PRO A 85 12.81 -15.68 2.60
CA PRO A 85 12.77 -17.14 2.55
C PRO A 85 13.17 -17.71 1.18
N ARG A 86 12.75 -17.05 0.08
CA ARG A 86 13.12 -17.46 -1.29
C ARG A 86 14.62 -17.31 -1.51
N LEU A 87 15.22 -16.21 -1.05
CA LEU A 87 16.65 -15.96 -1.16
C LEU A 87 17.47 -16.97 -0.34
N GLN A 88 17.03 -17.32 0.87
CA GLN A 88 17.68 -18.34 1.70
C GLN A 88 17.66 -19.71 1.01
N ARG A 89 16.52 -20.13 0.45
CA ARG A 89 16.42 -21.40 -0.30
C ARG A 89 17.32 -21.43 -1.53
N ALA A 90 17.41 -20.31 -2.25
CA ALA A 90 18.29 -20.20 -3.42
C ALA A 90 19.79 -20.31 -3.04
N ARG A 91 20.18 -19.84 -1.85
CA ARG A 91 21.58 -19.94 -1.37
C ARG A 91 21.91 -21.32 -0.81
N SER A 92 20.93 -22.09 -0.34
CA SER A 92 21.15 -23.42 0.25
C SER A 92 21.17 -24.56 -0.77
N ASN A 93 20.70 -24.35 -2.00
CA ASN A 93 20.82 -25.29 -3.11
C ASN A 93 21.81 -24.70 -4.15
N PRO A 94 23.13 -24.94 -4.00
CA PRO A 94 24.14 -24.44 -4.94
C PRO A 94 24.03 -25.10 -6.33
#